data_AF-A0A963HMX9-F1
#
_entry.id   AF-A0A963HMX9-F1
#
_cell.length_a   1.000
_cell.length_b   1.000
_cell.length_c   1.000
_cell.angle_alpha   90.00
_cell.angle_beta   90.00
_cell.angle_gamma   90.00
#
_symmetry.space_group_name_H-M   'P 1'
#
loop_
_entity.id
_entity.type
_entity.pdbx_description
1 polymer ?
#
loop_
_entity_poly.entity_id
_entity_poly.type
_entity_poly.pdbx_seq_one_letter_code
_entity_poly.pdbx_strand_id
1 'polypeptide(L)' 'MCKQLRLILILLVFCTVTGCALLVGAGAAGGAYEYQNKQQLDELEKEFSEGRISREEYLNRKKQINEGSAVY' A
#
# COMPACT_ATOMS: atom_id res chain seq x y z
N MET A 1 19.14 -41.53 13.75
CA MET A 1 18.73 -40.25 14.37
C MET A 1 19.12 -39.01 13.57
N CYS A 2 20.29 -38.98 12.90
CA CYS A 2 20.77 -37.80 12.15
C CYS A 2 19.87 -37.34 10.97
N LYS A 3 19.16 -38.26 10.30
CA LYS A 3 18.35 -37.94 9.11
C LYS A 3 17.01 -37.25 9.45
N GLN A 4 16.40 -37.65 10.58
CA GLN A 4 15.16 -37.04 11.08
C GLN A 4 15.42 -35.64 11.67
N LEU A 5 16.57 -35.46 12.33
CA LEU A 5 16.98 -34.15 12.85
C LEU A 5 17.18 -33.12 11.72
N ARG A 6 17.76 -33.54 10.58
CA ARG A 6 17.93 -32.68 9.40
C ARG A 6 16.61 -32.27 8.76
N LEU A 7 15.64 -33.19 8.69
CA LEU A 7 14.30 -32.89 8.14
C LEU A 7 13.53 -31.88 9.01
N ILE A 8 13.62 -32.02 10.33
CA ILE A 8 12.99 -31.10 11.28
C ILE A 8 13.63 -29.70 11.19
N LEU A 9 14.95 -29.64 11.01
CA LEU A 9 15.67 -28.36 10.86
C LEU A 9 15.28 -27.61 9.58
N ILE A 10 15.07 -28.32 8.47
CA ILE A 10 14.61 -27.72 7.19
C ILE A 10 13.17 -27.21 7.31
N LEU A 11 12.29 -27.95 8.00
CA LEU A 11 10.89 -27.55 8.22
C LEU A 11 10.79 -26.24 9.04
N LEU A 12 11.62 -26.08 10.07
CA LEU A 12 11.64 -24.87 10.92
C LEU A 12 12.06 -23.61 10.16
N VAL A 13 12.98 -23.72 9.20
CA VAL A 13 13.44 -22.56 8.41
C VAL A 13 12.34 -22.05 7.48
N PHE A 14 11.55 -22.94 6.87
CA PHE A 14 10.45 -22.54 5.98
C PHE A 14 9.31 -21.80 6.69
N CYS A 15 9.04 -22.11 7.96
CA CYS A 15 8.02 -21.40 8.76
C CYS A 15 8.37 -19.92 9.02
N THR A 16 9.64 -19.53 8.95
CA THR A 16 10.05 -18.14 9.22
C THR A 16 9.95 -17.22 7.99
N VAL A 17 9.96 -17.78 6.78
CA VAL A 17 9.98 -16.99 5.53
C VAL A 17 8.57 -16.54 5.11
N THR A 18 7.53 -17.30 5.45
CA THR A 18 6.14 -16.96 5.09
C THR A 18 5.51 -15.87 5.96
N GLY A 19 6.03 -15.64 7.18
CA GLY A 19 5.48 -14.65 8.11
C GLY A 19 5.86 -13.20 7.82
N CYS A 20 7.08 -12.93 7.31
CA CYS A 20 7.52 -11.56 7.04
C CYS A 20 7.05 -11.01 5.69
N ALA A 21 6.88 -11.85 4.67
CA ALA A 21 6.45 -11.39 3.35
C ALA A 21 4.98 -10.94 3.33
N LEU A 22 4.12 -11.53 4.17
CA LEU A 22 2.70 -11.18 4.23
C LEU A 22 2.43 -9.91 5.03
N LEU A 23 3.23 -9.60 6.05
CA LEU A 23 3.11 -8.36 6.82
C LEU A 23 3.55 -7.14 6.01
N VAL A 24 4.61 -7.28 5.20
CA VAL A 24 5.02 -6.24 4.27
C VAL A 24 4.06 -6.16 3.08
N GLY A 25 3.58 -7.29 2.55
CA GLY A 25 2.64 -7.32 1.43
C GLY A 25 1.24 -6.76 1.75
N ALA A 26 0.64 -7.17 2.86
CA ALA A 26 -0.71 -6.72 3.25
C ALA A 26 -0.69 -5.35 3.97
N GLY A 27 0.33 -5.08 4.78
CA GLY A 27 0.52 -3.80 5.47
C GLY A 27 0.97 -2.67 4.54
N ALA A 28 1.81 -2.95 3.55
CA ALA A 28 2.13 -1.97 2.51
C ALA A 28 1.01 -1.84 1.49
N ALA A 29 0.30 -2.92 1.11
CA ALA A 29 -0.83 -2.78 0.19
C ALA A 29 -2.00 -1.99 0.78
N GLY A 30 -2.26 -2.06 2.10
CA GLY A 30 -3.27 -1.21 2.76
C GLY A 30 -2.73 0.18 3.09
N GLY A 31 -1.67 0.25 3.89
CA GLY A 31 -1.15 1.51 4.42
C GLY A 31 -0.34 2.36 3.45
N ALA A 32 0.33 1.77 2.46
CA ALA A 32 1.03 2.56 1.43
C ALA A 32 0.07 3.10 0.36
N TYR A 33 -1.00 2.36 0.01
CA TYR A 33 -2.06 2.90 -0.85
C TYR A 33 -2.74 4.12 -0.20
N GLU A 34 -3.00 4.06 1.10
CA GLU A 34 -3.55 5.20 1.85
C GLU A 34 -2.61 6.41 1.86
N TYR A 35 -1.31 6.18 2.08
CA TYR A 35 -0.32 7.25 2.10
C TYR A 35 -0.12 7.90 0.73
N GLN A 36 -0.06 7.08 -0.32
CA GLN A 36 0.10 7.55 -1.69
C GLN A 36 -1.14 8.31 -2.19
N ASN A 37 -2.36 7.89 -1.81
CA ASN A 37 -3.57 8.63 -2.15
C ASN A 37 -3.65 9.98 -1.42
N LYS A 38 -3.22 10.04 -0.16
CA LYS A 38 -3.14 11.32 0.58
C LYS A 38 -2.20 12.31 -0.10
N GLN A 39 -1.00 11.88 -0.47
CA GLN A 39 -0.05 12.78 -1.16
C GLN A 39 -0.61 13.31 -2.48
N GLN A 40 -1.30 12.47 -3.26
CA GLN A 40 -1.91 12.88 -4.51
C GLN A 40 -3.07 13.87 -4.30
N LEU A 41 -3.85 13.72 -3.23
CA LEU A 41 -4.91 14.68 -2.88
C LEU A 41 -4.31 16.02 -2.44
N ASP A 42 -3.27 16.01 -1.61
CA ASP A 42 -2.60 17.24 -1.13
C ASP A 42 -1.99 18.02 -2.29
N GLU A 43 -1.33 17.33 -3.24
CA GLU A 43 -0.77 17.96 -4.44
C GLU A 43 -1.87 18.53 -5.35
N LEU A 44 -2.96 17.80 -5.53
CA LEU A 44 -4.12 18.27 -6.30
C LEU A 44 -4.77 19.52 -5.67
N GLU A 45 -4.89 19.56 -4.35
CA GLU A 45 -5.43 20.71 -3.62
C GLU A 45 -4.52 21.93 -3.71
N LYS A 46 -3.20 21.71 -3.68
CA LYS A 46 -2.21 22.75 -3.91
C LYS A 46 -2.31 23.31 -5.33
N GLU A 47 -2.39 22.47 -6.36
CA GLU A 47 -2.58 22.91 -7.75
C GLU A 47 -3.84 23.76 -7.92
N PHE A 48 -4.94 23.37 -7.27
CA PHE A 48 -6.18 24.14 -7.28
C PHE A 48 -6.04 25.46 -6.55
N SER A 49 -5.43 25.47 -5.36
CA SER A 49 -5.20 26.68 -4.57
C SER A 49 -4.24 27.66 -5.26
N GLU A 50 -3.28 27.15 -6.04
CA GLU A 50 -2.38 27.97 -6.87
C GLU A 50 -3.05 28.44 -8.18
N GLY A 51 -4.29 28.03 -8.44
CA GLY A 51 -5.02 28.38 -9.66
C GLY A 51 -4.46 27.74 -10.93
N ARG A 52 -3.65 26.67 -10.80
CA ARG A 52 -3.06 25.92 -11.93
C ARG A 52 -4.08 25.06 -12.65
N ILE A 53 -5.09 24.58 -11.93
CA ILE A 53 -6.16 23.73 -12.46
C ILE A 53 -7.52 24.37 -12.22
N SER A 54 -8.47 24.07 -13.11
CA SER A 54 -9.85 24.53 -12.97
C SER A 54 -10.59 23.77 -11.86
N ARG A 55 -11.68 24.35 -11.35
CA ARG A 55 -12.55 23.69 -10.36
C ARG A 55 -13.09 22.35 -10.88
N GLU A 56 -13.47 22.28 -12.15
CA GLU A 56 -14.03 21.08 -12.75
C GLU A 56 -12.99 19.95 -12.83
N GLU A 57 -11.76 20.30 -13.20
CA GLU A 57 -10.64 19.38 -13.23
C GLU A 57 -10.24 18.87 -11.84
N TYR A 58 -10.21 19.76 -10.83
CA TYR A 58 -10.01 19.39 -9.43
C TYR A 58 -11.04 18.36 -8.97
N LEU A 59 -12.33 18.60 -9.23
CA LEU A 59 -13.40 17.69 -8.81
C LEU A 59 -13.32 16.34 -9.50
N ASN A 60 -13.00 16.32 -10.80
CA ASN A 60 -12.88 15.08 -11.57
C ASN A 60 -11.69 14.23 -11.08
N ARG A 61 -10.52 14.84 -10.90
CA ARG A 61 -9.31 14.15 -10.40
C ARG A 61 -9.48 13.68 -8.95
N LYS A 62 -10.11 14.51 -8.09
CA LYS A 62 -10.42 14.15 -6.71
C LYS A 62 -11.31 12.90 -6.63
N LYS A 63 -12.32 12.83 -7.50
CA LYS A 63 -13.22 11.68 -7.57
C LYS A 63 -12.47 10.40 -7.96
N GLN A 64 -11.59 10.45 -8.95
CA GLN A 64 -10.79 9.29 -9.37
C GLN A 64 -9.83 8.79 -8.28
N ILE A 65 -9.20 9.70 -7.54
CA ILE A 65 -8.31 9.33 -6.42
C ILE A 65 -9.11 8.71 -5.28
N ASN A 66 -10.32 9.21 -5.00
CA ASN A 66 -11.20 8.64 -4.00
C ASN A 66 -11.73 7.26 -4.42
N GLU A 67 -12.18 7.09 -5.66
CA GLU A 67 -12.68 5.79 -6.18
C GLU A 67 -11.60 4.70 -6.19
N GLY A 68 -10.32 5.07 -6.28
CA GLY A 68 -9.19 4.14 -6.17
C GLY A 68 -8.73 3.87 -4.73
N SER A 69 -9.30 4.56 -3.73
CA SER A 69 -8.96 4.35 -2.32
C SER A 69 -9.85 3.28 -1.72
N ALA A 70 -9.28 2.34 -0.97
CA ALA A 70 -10.09 1.36 -0.21
C ALA A 70 -10.82 1.99 1.00
N VAL A 71 -10.49 3.24 1.35
CA VAL A 71 -10.95 3.93 2.57
C VAL A 71 -12.07 4.96 2.29
N TYR A 72 -12.23 5.44 1.05
CA TYR A 72 -13.13 6.55 0.71
C TYR A 72 -14.14 6.20 -0.38
#